data_AF-A0A652L7W5-F1
#
_entry.id   AF-A0A652L7W5-F1
#
_cell.length_a   1.000
_cell.length_b   1.000
_cell.length_c   1.000
_cell.angle_alpha   90.00
_cell.angle_beta   90.00
_cell.angle_gamma   90.00
#
_symmetry.space_group_name_H-M   'P 1'
#
loop_
_entity.id
_entity.type
_entity.pdbx_description
1 polymer ?
#
loop_
_entity_poly.entity_id
_entity_poly.type
_entity_poly.pdbx_seq_one_letter_code
_entity_poly.pdbx_strand_id
1 'polypeptide(L)'
;MVEPGHHDRGAALLDRRGRAVPARQARSPPHRRRFTSRVGPARTGHPNDVRSRCGGTVWHERDTTGPVLAGDVTKEGTVAGFGYAPSAQPKAACDRLLLNGDEALAEPPDRPVPVDAGTVRSLAATPVRRVDPERVHRAAELDSALPDAVAETLALPGSAWGEVAGPLVQEVRESRHLLWLTGGFARDLIAGRAAEVNDLDLTGTAPPGRFSDLSRRARRRNGLEFRAKVSPYSLVCSAVPPQGGERLYEYRTLKTNAFGFPACGSDLETDARCRDFTVNSLYYDPLGHTVVDPTGAGLADLRARPRRLTSLHSTDDRLDQARLILRAVKFAVRWAGTTGCELGATAARLAHVPTTAWDGLPPADWERLAGDHRRALAGHDPGRQLGVAAALGPAAAGLLATLLEVRP
;
A
#
# COMPACT_ATOMS: atom_id res chain seq x y z
N MET A 1 -48.39 24.83 65.89
CA MET A 1 -47.07 25.18 66.44
C MET A 1 -46.01 24.88 65.39
N VAL A 2 -45.30 25.94 65.02
CA VAL A 2 -43.96 26.11 64.40
C VAL A 2 -43.12 24.87 64.00
N GLU A 3 -42.52 25.02 62.80
CA GLU A 3 -41.31 24.43 62.15
C GLU A 3 -40.10 24.02 63.04
N PRO A 4 -39.06 23.28 62.56
CA PRO A 4 -38.27 23.43 61.30
C PRO A 4 -37.96 22.09 60.56
N GLY A 5 -37.39 21.97 59.35
CA GLY A 5 -36.55 22.81 58.50
C GLY A 5 -35.20 22.09 58.26
N HIS A 6 -34.89 21.61 57.06
CA HIS A 6 -33.50 21.59 56.57
C HIS A 6 -33.33 21.42 55.05
N HIS A 7 -32.48 22.31 54.55
CA HIS A 7 -32.02 22.52 53.20
C HIS A 7 -31.03 21.46 52.70
N ASP A 8 -31.17 21.11 51.43
CA ASP A 8 -30.12 20.47 50.63
C ASP A 8 -29.28 21.56 49.93
N ARG A 9 -27.95 21.52 50.11
CA ARG A 9 -27.00 22.53 49.61
C ARG A 9 -26.39 22.07 48.29
N GLY A 10 -26.78 22.71 47.19
CA GLY A 10 -26.08 22.64 45.91
C GLY A 10 -24.75 23.40 45.93
N ALA A 11 -23.66 22.72 45.59
CA ALA A 11 -22.33 23.33 45.40
C ALA A 11 -22.24 24.02 44.03
N ALA A 12 -21.85 25.30 44.02
CA ALA A 12 -21.59 26.08 42.80
C ALA A 12 -20.11 25.97 42.38
N LEU A 13 -19.85 25.64 41.11
CA LEU A 13 -18.51 25.73 40.51
C LEU A 13 -18.13 27.20 40.26
N LEU A 14 -17.00 27.63 40.82
CA LEU A 14 -16.35 28.93 40.58
C LEU A 14 -15.21 28.76 39.55
N ASP A 15 -14.97 29.75 38.69
CA ASP A 15 -13.74 29.79 37.87
C ASP A 15 -12.52 30.24 38.71
N ARG A 16 -11.30 30.03 38.19
CA ARG A 16 -10.00 30.35 38.84
C ARG A 16 -9.78 31.83 39.25
N ARG A 17 -10.74 32.73 39.04
CA ARG A 17 -10.76 34.12 39.54
C ARG A 17 -12.02 34.48 40.34
N GLY A 18 -12.82 33.50 40.78
CA GLY A 18 -13.84 33.70 41.81
C GLY A 18 -15.08 34.49 41.40
N ARG A 19 -15.49 34.46 40.12
CA ARG A 19 -16.77 35.05 39.66
C ARG A 19 -17.79 33.97 39.31
N ALA A 20 -19.06 34.25 39.61
CA ALA A 20 -20.20 33.36 39.32
C ALA A 20 -20.57 33.38 37.83
N VAL A 21 -20.79 32.20 37.23
CA VAL A 21 -21.21 32.04 35.82
C VAL A 21 -22.75 31.88 35.78
N PRO A 22 -23.49 32.70 35.01
CA PRO A 22 -24.94 32.55 34.91
C PRO A 22 -25.35 31.38 34.00
N ALA A 23 -26.35 30.61 34.45
CA ALA A 23 -26.95 29.49 33.74
C ALA A 23 -27.60 29.94 32.42
N ARG A 24 -27.19 29.36 31.29
CA ARG A 24 -27.83 29.57 29.99
C ARG A 24 -29.05 28.66 29.84
N GLN A 25 -30.20 29.31 29.62
CA GLN A 25 -31.49 28.72 29.27
C GLN A 25 -31.41 27.85 28.00
N ALA A 26 -32.08 26.70 28.04
CA ALA A 26 -32.35 25.84 26.89
C ALA A 26 -33.17 26.60 25.83
N ARG A 27 -32.71 26.60 24.58
CA ARG A 27 -33.47 27.06 23.42
C ARG A 27 -33.90 25.87 22.57
N SER A 28 -35.20 25.82 22.28
CA SER A 28 -35.87 24.85 21.39
C SER A 28 -35.38 24.93 19.93
N PRO A 29 -35.53 23.85 19.14
CA PRO A 29 -34.94 23.75 17.80
C PRO A 29 -35.75 24.52 16.74
N PRO A 30 -35.12 25.06 15.68
CA PRO A 30 -35.85 25.71 14.60
C PRO A 30 -36.42 24.71 13.58
N HIS A 31 -37.63 25.02 13.13
CA HIS A 31 -38.45 24.29 12.17
C HIS A 31 -37.78 24.07 10.79
N ARG A 32 -37.97 22.86 10.25
CA ARG A 32 -37.79 22.49 8.84
C ARG A 32 -38.67 23.37 7.94
N ARG A 33 -38.07 24.13 7.02
CA ARG A 33 -38.79 24.68 5.85
C ARG A 33 -38.60 23.74 4.66
N ARG A 34 -39.70 23.10 4.24
CA ARG A 34 -39.83 22.41 2.96
C ARG A 34 -39.84 23.46 1.85
N PHE A 35 -38.89 23.41 0.92
CA PHE A 35 -39.02 24.05 -0.38
C PHE A 35 -39.50 22.99 -1.37
N THR A 36 -40.72 23.19 -1.85
CA THR A 36 -41.30 22.49 -3.00
C THR A 36 -40.90 23.25 -4.26
N SER A 37 -40.13 22.64 -5.16
CA SER A 37 -40.06 23.08 -6.56
C SER A 37 -40.53 21.95 -7.47
N ARG A 38 -41.56 22.28 -8.24
CA ARG A 38 -42.19 21.47 -9.28
C ARG A 38 -41.18 21.23 -10.41
N VAL A 39 -40.97 19.97 -10.79
CA VAL A 39 -40.38 19.61 -12.10
C VAL A 39 -41.50 18.96 -12.91
N GLY A 40 -41.87 19.59 -14.03
CA GLY A 40 -42.81 19.03 -15.00
C GLY A 40 -42.15 17.95 -15.87
N PRO A 41 -42.95 17.09 -16.54
CA PRO A 41 -42.44 15.88 -17.18
C PRO A 41 -41.92 16.18 -18.59
N ALA A 42 -40.70 15.73 -18.90
CA ALA A 42 -40.20 15.67 -20.27
C ALA A 42 -40.36 14.24 -20.82
N ARG A 43 -40.98 14.17 -21.99
CA ARG A 43 -41.40 12.98 -22.72
C ARG A 43 -40.23 12.14 -23.25
N THR A 44 -40.44 10.83 -23.14
CA THR A 44 -40.02 9.72 -24.01
C THR A 44 -39.27 10.05 -25.32
N GLY A 45 -38.06 9.51 -25.45
CA GLY A 45 -37.41 9.22 -26.73
C GLY A 45 -36.72 7.86 -26.65
N HIS A 46 -37.08 6.93 -27.55
CA HIS A 46 -36.40 5.64 -27.72
C HIS A 46 -34.96 5.83 -28.25
N PRO A 47 -33.99 4.98 -27.84
CA PRO A 47 -32.64 5.05 -28.37
C PRO A 47 -32.53 4.20 -29.64
N ASN A 48 -32.27 4.85 -30.77
CA ASN A 48 -31.67 4.20 -31.93
C ASN A 48 -30.18 4.59 -32.00
N ASP A 49 -29.36 3.55 -31.86
CA ASP A 49 -28.10 3.30 -32.59
C ASP A 49 -27.17 4.51 -32.84
N VAL A 50 -26.20 4.70 -31.96
CA VAL A 50 -24.92 5.36 -32.31
C VAL A 50 -23.77 4.48 -31.84
N ARG A 51 -23.23 3.75 -32.81
CA ARG A 51 -21.95 3.04 -32.76
C ARG A 51 -20.83 3.89 -32.19
N SER A 52 -20.03 3.25 -31.33
CA SER A 52 -18.55 3.30 -31.34
C SER A 52 -17.90 4.67 -31.57
N ARG A 53 -17.60 5.38 -30.49
CA ARG A 53 -16.39 6.19 -30.39
C ARG A 53 -15.71 5.95 -29.05
N CYS A 54 -14.63 5.17 -29.09
CA CYS A 54 -13.62 5.12 -28.04
C CYS A 54 -13.15 6.55 -27.75
N GLY A 55 -13.52 7.07 -26.57
CA GLY A 55 -13.17 8.40 -26.10
C GLY A 55 -12.91 8.34 -24.60
N GLY A 56 -11.93 7.54 -24.18
CA GLY A 56 -11.41 7.53 -22.82
C GLY A 56 -10.02 8.13 -22.86
N THR A 57 -9.84 9.32 -22.27
CA THR A 57 -8.55 10.00 -22.14
C THR A 57 -7.55 9.05 -21.49
N VAL A 58 -6.41 8.89 -22.15
CA VAL A 58 -5.42 7.86 -21.89
C VAL A 58 -4.72 8.15 -20.56
N TRP A 59 -5.23 7.58 -19.47
CA TRP A 59 -4.70 7.75 -18.10
C TRP A 59 -3.19 7.43 -17.98
N HIS A 60 -2.66 6.62 -18.91
CA HIS A 60 -1.24 6.28 -19.00
C HIS A 60 -0.45 7.06 -20.07
N GLU A 61 -1.05 8.02 -20.76
CA GLU A 61 -0.31 8.91 -21.66
C GLU A 61 0.43 9.97 -20.85
N ARG A 62 1.66 10.21 -21.29
CA ARG A 62 2.54 11.12 -20.60
C ARG A 62 2.50 12.49 -21.25
N ASP A 63 1.98 13.48 -20.53
CA ASP A 63 2.13 14.88 -20.90
C ASP A 63 3.60 15.30 -20.66
N THR A 64 4.14 16.13 -21.55
CA THR A 64 5.42 16.82 -21.38
C THR A 64 5.56 17.55 -20.04
N THR A 65 4.45 17.96 -19.44
CA THR A 65 4.35 18.63 -18.12
C THR A 65 4.04 17.67 -16.95
N GLY A 66 4.13 16.36 -17.17
CA GLY A 66 3.94 15.33 -16.14
C GLY A 66 5.12 15.22 -15.14
N PRO A 67 5.01 14.34 -14.14
CA PRO A 67 6.09 14.13 -13.17
C PRO A 67 7.35 13.56 -13.82
N VAL A 68 8.49 13.83 -13.18
CA VAL A 68 9.78 13.22 -13.50
C VAL A 68 9.72 11.71 -13.22
N LEU A 69 10.30 10.91 -14.11
CA LEU A 69 10.40 9.46 -14.01
C LEU A 69 11.83 8.99 -14.33
N ALA A 70 12.22 7.82 -13.84
CA ALA A 70 13.48 7.20 -14.28
C ALA A 70 13.49 7.00 -15.81
N GLY A 71 14.58 7.39 -16.45
CA GLY A 71 14.75 7.45 -17.91
C GLY A 71 14.55 8.84 -18.52
N ASP A 72 14.09 9.84 -17.75
CA ASP A 72 14.10 11.22 -18.19
C ASP A 72 15.49 11.82 -18.23
N VAL A 73 15.64 12.92 -18.97
CA VAL A 73 16.93 13.60 -19.11
C VAL A 73 16.86 15.00 -18.55
N THR A 74 17.71 15.29 -17.56
CA THR A 74 17.96 16.64 -17.04
C THR A 74 19.20 17.23 -17.72
N LYS A 75 19.58 18.46 -17.37
CA LYS A 75 20.86 19.03 -17.79
C LYS A 75 22.08 18.29 -17.23
N GLU A 76 21.90 17.62 -16.09
CA GLU A 76 22.98 16.95 -15.34
C GLU A 76 23.12 15.46 -15.71
N GLY A 77 22.10 14.84 -16.28
CA GLY A 77 22.15 13.43 -16.67
C GLY A 77 20.79 12.77 -16.87
N THR A 78 20.80 11.46 -17.01
CA THR A 78 19.58 10.64 -17.10
C THR A 78 19.12 10.27 -15.70
N VAL A 79 17.84 10.46 -15.39
CA VAL A 79 17.23 10.12 -14.10
C VAL A 79 17.26 8.62 -13.89
N ALA A 80 17.86 8.17 -12.79
CA ALA A 80 17.86 6.77 -12.37
C ALA A 80 16.75 6.46 -11.35
N GLY A 81 16.27 7.47 -10.62
CA GLY A 81 15.23 7.33 -9.62
C GLY A 81 15.28 8.42 -8.56
N PHE A 82 14.87 8.07 -7.34
CA PHE A 82 14.77 8.97 -6.22
C PHE A 82 15.30 8.36 -4.93
N GLY A 83 16.15 9.11 -4.23
CA GLY A 83 16.49 8.91 -2.84
C GLY A 83 15.62 9.79 -1.94
N TYR A 84 15.85 9.71 -0.63
CA TYR A 84 15.07 10.48 0.35
C TYR A 84 15.93 10.90 1.53
N ALA A 85 15.89 12.19 1.86
CA ALA A 85 16.47 12.75 3.07
C ALA A 85 15.47 12.62 4.23
N PRO A 86 15.77 11.83 5.29
CA PRO A 86 14.87 11.62 6.42
C PRO A 86 14.41 12.92 7.07
N SER A 87 13.12 13.01 7.41
CA SER A 87 12.52 14.20 8.01
C SER A 87 11.33 13.84 8.89
N ALA A 88 11.20 14.53 10.02
CA ALA A 88 10.01 14.47 10.87
C ALA A 88 8.77 15.11 10.21
N GLN A 89 8.97 15.94 9.19
CA GLN A 89 7.93 16.53 8.37
C GLN A 89 8.16 16.20 6.89
N PRO A 90 7.81 14.98 6.45
CA PRO A 90 7.96 14.56 5.06
C PRO A 90 7.29 15.54 4.09
N LYS A 91 8.01 15.96 3.05
CA LYS A 91 7.56 16.89 1.99
C LYS A 91 8.40 16.68 0.74
N ALA A 92 7.96 17.19 -0.41
CA ALA A 92 8.66 17.00 -1.70
C ALA A 92 10.14 17.46 -1.67
N ALA A 93 10.47 18.49 -0.89
CA ALA A 93 11.85 18.95 -0.73
C ALA A 93 12.79 17.94 -0.01
N CYS A 94 12.24 16.86 0.56
CA CYS A 94 13.01 15.76 1.12
C CYS A 94 13.40 14.72 0.07
N ASP A 95 12.77 14.71 -1.10
CA ASP A 95 13.14 13.80 -2.18
C ASP A 95 14.46 14.23 -2.82
N ARG A 96 15.28 13.25 -3.24
CA ARG A 96 16.57 13.48 -3.90
C ARG A 96 16.58 12.86 -5.28
N LEU A 97 16.95 13.63 -6.29
CA LEU A 97 17.05 13.14 -7.66
C LEU A 97 18.32 12.31 -7.83
N LEU A 98 18.16 11.06 -8.22
CA LEU A 98 19.26 10.18 -8.58
C LEU A 98 19.43 10.16 -10.09
N LEU A 99 20.67 10.22 -10.55
CA LEU A 99 21.04 10.11 -11.96
C LEU A 99 21.84 8.82 -12.19
N ASN A 100 21.87 8.33 -13.43
CA ASN A 100 22.73 7.21 -13.80
C ASN A 100 24.20 7.58 -13.49
N GLY A 101 24.90 6.72 -12.78
CA GLY A 101 26.24 6.97 -12.23
C GLY A 101 26.25 7.19 -10.71
N ASP A 102 25.10 7.50 -10.10
CA ASP A 102 24.98 7.70 -8.65
C ASP A 102 24.92 6.36 -7.87
N GLU A 103 24.92 5.20 -8.54
CA GLU A 103 24.78 3.87 -7.90
C GLU A 103 25.94 3.55 -6.93
N ALA A 104 27.11 4.16 -7.16
CA ALA A 104 28.30 4.00 -6.33
C ALA A 104 28.32 4.91 -5.10
N LEU A 105 27.36 5.84 -4.95
CA LEU A 105 27.29 6.73 -3.80
C LEU A 105 26.87 5.94 -2.53
N ALA A 106 27.41 6.35 -1.38
CA ALA A 106 27.06 5.77 -0.09
C ALA A 106 25.70 6.27 0.44
N GLU A 107 25.28 7.45 0.02
CA GLU A 107 24.03 8.08 0.42
C GLU A 107 23.43 8.93 -0.72
N PRO A 108 22.11 9.24 -0.68
CA PRO A 108 21.50 10.11 -1.68
C PRO A 108 22.19 11.49 -1.74
N PRO A 109 22.54 12.00 -2.93
CA PRO A 109 23.14 13.33 -3.07
C PRO A 109 22.12 14.40 -2.70
N ASP A 110 22.60 15.60 -2.29
CA ASP A 110 21.72 16.75 -2.03
C ASP A 110 21.25 17.45 -3.32
N ARG A 111 20.62 16.67 -4.22
CA ARG A 111 20.07 17.13 -5.49
C ARG A 111 18.54 17.16 -5.41
N PRO A 112 17.87 18.32 -5.48
CA PRO A 112 16.41 18.39 -5.41
C PRO A 112 15.75 17.79 -6.66
N VAL A 113 14.54 17.23 -6.51
CA VAL A 113 13.72 16.79 -7.65
C VAL A 113 13.11 18.02 -8.33
N PRO A 114 13.31 18.21 -9.66
CA PRO A 114 12.74 19.33 -10.38
C PRO A 114 11.21 19.37 -10.30
N VAL A 115 10.65 20.58 -10.15
CA VAL A 115 9.20 20.81 -10.02
C VAL A 115 8.56 21.11 -11.38
N ASP A 116 9.35 21.49 -12.39
CA ASP A 116 8.89 21.90 -13.70
C ASP A 116 9.50 21.09 -14.87
N ALA A 117 8.72 20.95 -15.94
CA ALA A 117 9.15 20.30 -17.17
C ALA A 117 10.17 21.12 -17.99
N GLY A 118 10.37 22.41 -17.68
CA GLY A 118 11.32 23.26 -18.40
C GLY A 118 12.79 22.83 -18.19
N THR A 119 13.07 22.10 -17.12
CA THR A 119 14.41 21.61 -16.77
C THR A 119 14.60 20.12 -17.07
N VAL A 120 13.54 19.41 -17.48
CA VAL A 120 13.52 17.97 -17.68
C VAL A 120 12.88 17.61 -19.02
N ARG A 121 13.63 16.89 -19.85
CA ARG A 121 13.08 16.29 -21.07
C ARG A 121 12.37 14.99 -20.71
N SER A 122 11.04 15.04 -20.72
CA SER A 122 10.14 13.90 -20.48
C SER A 122 10.21 12.88 -21.62
N LEU A 123 11.22 12.00 -21.59
CA LEU A 123 11.49 10.99 -22.63
C LEU A 123 11.03 9.59 -22.21
N ALA A 124 10.99 9.33 -20.91
CA ALA A 124 10.69 8.01 -20.40
C ALA A 124 9.23 7.61 -20.67
N ALA A 125 9.01 6.40 -21.19
CA ALA A 125 7.67 5.80 -21.23
C ALA A 125 7.11 5.63 -19.81
N THR A 126 5.79 5.63 -19.66
CA THR A 126 5.16 5.31 -18.37
C THR A 126 5.48 3.86 -17.96
N PRO A 127 5.53 3.53 -16.66
CA PRO A 127 5.92 2.19 -16.20
C PRO A 127 5.13 1.05 -16.85
N VAL A 128 3.83 1.21 -17.08
CA VAL A 128 3.00 0.19 -17.75
C VAL A 128 3.37 -0.02 -19.23
N ARG A 129 3.81 1.03 -19.93
CA ARG A 129 4.23 0.94 -21.34
C ARG A 129 5.58 0.25 -21.52
N ARG A 130 6.32 0.01 -20.44
CA ARG A 130 7.58 -0.73 -20.44
C ARG A 130 7.39 -2.22 -20.18
N VAL A 131 6.19 -2.63 -19.77
CA VAL A 131 5.84 -4.04 -19.58
C VAL A 131 5.37 -4.60 -20.92
N ASP A 132 5.73 -5.86 -21.18
CA ASP A 132 5.21 -6.61 -22.33
C ASP A 132 3.67 -6.52 -22.39
N PRO A 133 3.08 -6.08 -23.52
CA PRO A 133 1.62 -6.00 -23.66
C PRO A 133 0.87 -7.28 -23.35
N GLU A 134 1.47 -8.46 -23.56
CA GLU A 134 0.85 -9.75 -23.23
C GLU A 134 0.67 -9.96 -21.71
N ARG A 135 1.37 -9.18 -20.89
CA ARG A 135 1.32 -9.19 -19.43
C ARG A 135 0.43 -8.07 -18.85
N VAL A 136 -0.27 -7.34 -19.71
CA VAL A 136 -1.21 -6.28 -19.34
C VAL A 136 -2.61 -6.72 -19.78
N HIS A 137 -3.48 -6.96 -18.80
CA HIS A 137 -4.81 -7.52 -19.03
C HIS A 137 -5.88 -6.53 -18.61
N ARG A 138 -6.99 -6.46 -19.36
CA ARG A 138 -8.17 -5.79 -18.82
C ARG A 138 -8.74 -6.61 -17.68
N ALA A 139 -9.09 -5.97 -16.58
CA ALA A 139 -9.63 -6.64 -15.40
C ALA A 139 -10.88 -7.46 -15.75
N ALA A 140 -11.81 -6.88 -16.53
CA ALA A 140 -13.03 -7.55 -16.95
C ALA A 140 -12.82 -8.77 -17.86
N GLU A 141 -11.68 -8.87 -18.54
CA GLU A 141 -11.31 -10.05 -19.35
C GLU A 141 -10.76 -11.19 -18.47
N LEU A 142 -10.19 -10.86 -17.30
CA LEU A 142 -9.76 -11.85 -16.31
C LEU A 142 -10.93 -12.36 -15.46
N ASP A 143 -11.80 -11.44 -15.04
CA ASP A 143 -13.06 -11.70 -14.34
C ASP A 143 -13.96 -10.46 -14.49
N SER A 144 -15.16 -10.64 -15.05
CA SER A 144 -16.09 -9.54 -15.32
C SER A 144 -16.52 -8.77 -14.08
N ALA A 145 -16.49 -9.39 -12.89
CA ALA A 145 -16.88 -8.76 -11.63
C ALA A 145 -15.72 -8.03 -10.94
N LEU A 146 -14.47 -8.21 -11.39
CA LEU A 146 -13.29 -7.66 -10.72
C LEU A 146 -13.30 -6.12 -10.59
N PRO A 147 -13.69 -5.34 -11.63
CA PRO A 147 -13.75 -3.89 -11.49
C PRO A 147 -14.68 -3.42 -10.37
N ASP A 148 -15.88 -4.00 -10.29
CA ASP A 148 -16.89 -3.66 -9.29
C ASP A 148 -16.44 -4.11 -7.90
N ALA A 149 -15.93 -5.34 -7.78
CA ALA A 149 -15.40 -5.85 -6.51
C ALA A 149 -14.28 -4.97 -5.94
N VAL A 150 -13.40 -4.42 -6.79
CA VAL A 150 -12.36 -3.48 -6.37
C VAL A 150 -12.96 -2.15 -5.92
N ALA A 151 -13.89 -1.59 -6.69
CA ALA A 151 -14.54 -0.33 -6.34
C ALA A 151 -15.29 -0.43 -5.00
N GLU A 152 -16.05 -1.51 -4.81
CA GLU A 152 -16.76 -1.81 -3.56
C GLU A 152 -15.80 -1.99 -2.38
N THR A 153 -14.68 -2.70 -2.58
CA THR A 153 -13.70 -2.94 -1.51
C THR A 153 -12.96 -1.66 -1.11
N LEU A 154 -12.65 -0.77 -2.06
CA LEU A 154 -12.05 0.53 -1.77
C LEU A 154 -13.00 1.46 -0.99
N ALA A 155 -14.31 1.33 -1.24
CA ALA A 155 -15.36 2.10 -0.59
C ALA A 155 -16.01 1.38 0.60
N LEU A 156 -15.48 0.22 1.01
CA LEU A 156 -16.11 -0.67 1.99
C LEU A 156 -16.35 0.07 3.32
N PRO A 157 -17.62 0.29 3.72
CA PRO A 157 -17.93 0.97 4.96
C PRO A 157 -17.37 0.23 6.17
N GLY A 158 -16.75 0.97 7.09
CA GLY A 158 -16.13 0.41 8.30
C GLY A 158 -14.74 -0.19 8.11
N SER A 159 -14.23 -0.26 6.88
CA SER A 159 -12.82 -0.58 6.65
C SER A 159 -11.93 0.59 7.08
N ALA A 160 -10.70 0.31 7.53
CA ALA A 160 -9.75 1.35 7.94
C ALA A 160 -9.45 2.36 6.82
N TRP A 161 -9.53 1.94 5.55
CA TRP A 161 -9.18 2.78 4.41
C TRP A 161 -10.34 3.50 3.73
N GLY A 162 -11.59 3.14 4.02
CA GLY A 162 -12.77 3.53 3.21
C GLY A 162 -12.91 5.04 2.98
N GLU A 163 -12.59 5.86 3.99
CA GLU A 163 -12.66 7.32 3.88
C GLU A 163 -11.45 7.95 3.16
N VAL A 164 -10.31 7.24 3.11
CA VAL A 164 -9.04 7.78 2.60
C VAL A 164 -8.76 7.35 1.16
N ALA A 165 -9.18 6.14 0.78
CA ALA A 165 -8.81 5.51 -0.50
C ALA A 165 -9.22 6.36 -1.71
N GLY A 166 -10.50 6.71 -1.83
CA GLY A 166 -11.03 7.50 -2.94
C GLY A 166 -10.35 8.89 -3.05
N PRO A 167 -10.36 9.71 -1.98
CA PRO A 167 -9.69 11.00 -1.97
C PRO A 167 -8.20 10.95 -2.35
N LEU A 168 -7.48 9.95 -1.87
CA LEU A 168 -6.07 9.78 -2.16
C LEU A 168 -5.83 9.44 -3.63
N VAL A 169 -6.60 8.50 -4.19
CA VAL A 169 -6.51 8.13 -5.62
C VAL A 169 -6.78 9.35 -6.51
N GLN A 170 -7.79 10.16 -6.19
CA GLN A 170 -8.09 11.38 -6.96
C GLN A 170 -6.95 12.40 -6.89
N GLU A 171 -6.39 12.65 -5.70
CA GLU A 171 -5.32 13.63 -5.53
C GLU A 171 -4.02 13.22 -6.27
N VAL A 172 -3.70 11.92 -6.27
CA VAL A 172 -2.57 11.37 -7.04
C VAL A 172 -2.82 11.55 -8.55
N ARG A 173 -4.06 11.31 -9.00
CA ARG A 173 -4.50 11.52 -10.39
C ARG A 173 -4.43 12.96 -10.86
N GLU A 174 -4.96 13.89 -10.09
CA GLU A 174 -4.89 15.32 -10.41
C GLU A 174 -3.44 15.80 -10.52
N SER A 175 -2.54 15.17 -9.75
CA SER A 175 -1.11 15.45 -9.79
C SER A 175 -0.35 14.66 -10.85
N ARG A 176 -1.06 13.91 -11.72
CA ARG A 176 -0.53 13.17 -12.88
C ARG A 176 0.50 12.09 -12.53
N HIS A 177 0.52 11.66 -11.28
CA HIS A 177 1.25 10.48 -10.88
C HIS A 177 0.38 9.24 -11.10
N LEU A 178 1.01 8.14 -11.45
CA LEU A 178 0.37 6.83 -11.56
C LEU A 178 0.38 6.12 -10.21
N LEU A 179 -0.67 5.32 -9.97
CA LEU A 179 -0.89 4.55 -8.76
C LEU A 179 -1.55 3.22 -9.09
N TRP A 180 -1.13 2.17 -8.38
CA TRP A 180 -1.68 0.83 -8.47
C TRP A 180 -1.99 0.31 -7.07
N LEU A 181 -3.06 -0.48 -6.97
CA LEU A 181 -3.27 -1.41 -5.88
C LEU A 181 -2.31 -2.60 -6.07
N THR A 182 -1.75 -3.11 -4.99
CA THR A 182 -0.73 -4.16 -5.07
C THR A 182 -0.78 -5.11 -3.87
N GLY A 183 0.19 -6.02 -3.75
CA GLY A 183 0.38 -6.82 -2.55
C GLY A 183 -0.84 -7.68 -2.21
N GLY A 184 -1.23 -7.66 -0.93
CA GLY A 184 -2.38 -8.45 -0.47
C GLY A 184 -3.70 -7.99 -1.09
N PHE A 185 -3.86 -6.67 -1.23
CA PHE A 185 -5.08 -6.05 -1.74
C PHE A 185 -5.39 -6.52 -3.17
N ALA A 186 -4.44 -6.37 -4.09
CA ALA A 186 -4.63 -6.78 -5.49
C ALA A 186 -4.78 -8.29 -5.63
N ARG A 187 -3.90 -9.07 -4.98
CA ARG A 187 -3.91 -10.54 -5.06
C ARG A 187 -5.25 -11.12 -4.62
N ASP A 188 -5.77 -10.69 -3.47
CA ASP A 188 -6.97 -11.28 -2.90
C ASP A 188 -8.21 -10.92 -3.72
N LEU A 189 -8.28 -9.71 -4.29
CA LEU A 189 -9.36 -9.32 -5.21
C LEU A 189 -9.32 -10.09 -6.53
N ILE A 190 -8.15 -10.18 -7.17
CA ILE A 190 -7.97 -10.97 -8.40
C ILE A 190 -8.31 -12.45 -8.17
N ALA A 191 -8.11 -12.93 -6.95
CA ALA A 191 -8.43 -14.30 -6.56
C ALA A 191 -9.91 -14.51 -6.18
N GLY A 192 -10.77 -13.50 -6.28
CA GLY A 192 -12.18 -13.56 -5.88
C GLY A 192 -12.38 -13.67 -4.36
N ARG A 193 -11.45 -13.14 -3.56
CA ARG A 193 -11.40 -13.22 -2.09
C ARG A 193 -11.45 -11.83 -1.44
N ALA A 194 -12.36 -10.97 -1.88
CA ALA A 194 -12.52 -9.61 -1.36
C ALA A 194 -12.64 -9.54 0.18
N ALA A 195 -13.36 -10.49 0.79
CA ALA A 195 -13.51 -10.58 2.25
C ALA A 195 -12.21 -10.89 3.01
N GLU A 196 -11.13 -11.30 2.32
CA GLU A 196 -9.82 -11.57 2.94
C GLU A 196 -8.85 -10.38 2.82
N VAL A 197 -9.26 -9.27 2.21
CA VAL A 197 -8.47 -8.04 2.13
C VAL A 197 -8.45 -7.37 3.51
N ASN A 198 -7.25 -7.12 4.04
CA ASN A 198 -7.07 -6.57 5.40
C ASN A 198 -6.23 -5.28 5.45
N ASP A 199 -5.55 -4.92 4.37
CA ASP A 199 -4.65 -3.77 4.31
C ASP A 199 -4.78 -3.09 2.94
N LEU A 200 -4.81 -1.75 2.89
CA LEU A 200 -4.71 -1.00 1.65
C LEU A 200 -3.25 -0.80 1.24
N ASP A 201 -2.78 -1.68 0.35
CA ASP A 201 -1.44 -1.65 -0.23
C ASP A 201 -1.42 -0.89 -1.57
N LEU A 202 -0.65 0.20 -1.60
CA LEU A 202 -0.51 1.08 -2.76
C LEU A 202 0.93 1.14 -3.25
N THR A 203 1.09 1.29 -4.56
CA THR A 203 2.37 1.64 -5.17
C THR A 203 2.17 2.66 -6.29
N GLY A 204 3.23 3.32 -6.72
CA GLY A 204 3.11 4.37 -7.71
C GLY A 204 4.40 5.10 -8.01
N THR A 205 4.24 6.18 -8.77
CA THR A 205 5.36 6.98 -9.31
C THR A 205 5.74 8.18 -8.45
N ALA A 206 4.90 8.58 -7.48
CA ALA A 206 5.22 9.71 -6.61
C ALA A 206 6.33 9.31 -5.61
N PRO A 207 7.44 10.05 -5.52
CA PRO A 207 8.44 9.84 -4.47
C PRO A 207 7.87 10.05 -3.06
N PRO A 208 8.51 9.56 -1.98
CA PRO A 208 7.93 9.56 -0.63
C PRO A 208 7.56 10.95 -0.09
N GLY A 209 8.42 11.95 -0.31
CA GLY A 209 8.17 13.33 0.07
C GLY A 209 7.00 13.93 -0.70
N ARG A 210 6.97 13.75 -2.01
CA ARG A 210 5.88 14.19 -2.90
C ARG A 210 4.57 13.52 -2.55
N PHE A 211 4.57 12.20 -2.30
CA PHE A 211 3.39 11.46 -1.87
C PHE A 211 2.87 11.95 -0.52
N SER A 212 3.77 12.32 0.41
CA SER A 212 3.37 12.91 1.68
C SER A 212 2.64 14.24 1.51
N ASP A 213 3.05 15.07 0.54
CA ASP A 213 2.32 16.30 0.20
C ASP A 213 0.96 16.00 -0.46
N LEU A 214 0.88 15.00 -1.35
CA LEU A 214 -0.37 14.53 -1.94
C LEU A 214 -1.35 14.07 -0.86
N SER A 215 -0.92 13.14 -0.02
CA SER A 215 -1.72 12.64 1.11
C SER A 215 -2.19 13.78 2.03
N ARG A 216 -1.34 14.76 2.32
CA ARG A 216 -1.71 15.95 3.11
C ARG A 216 -2.77 16.82 2.41
N ARG A 217 -2.72 16.95 1.09
CA ARG A 217 -3.73 17.69 0.31
C ARG A 217 -5.06 16.94 0.30
N ALA A 218 -5.05 15.64 0.02
CA ALA A 218 -6.23 14.78 0.11
C ALA A 218 -6.87 14.88 1.51
N ARG A 219 -6.04 14.82 2.56
CA ARG A 219 -6.48 14.99 3.95
C ARG A 219 -7.19 16.33 4.19
N ARG A 220 -6.55 17.44 3.82
CA ARG A 220 -7.08 18.80 4.04
C ARG A 220 -8.35 19.07 3.25
N ARG A 221 -8.40 18.68 1.98
CA ARG A 221 -9.54 18.93 1.09
C ARG A 221 -10.80 18.16 1.50
N ASN A 222 -10.63 17.01 2.13
CA ASN A 222 -11.72 16.10 2.49
C ASN A 222 -12.00 16.06 3.99
N GLY A 223 -11.37 16.94 4.79
CA GLY A 223 -11.59 17.00 6.24
C GLY A 223 -11.18 15.73 7.00
N LEU A 224 -10.27 14.93 6.44
CA LEU A 224 -9.80 13.69 7.06
C LEU A 224 -8.79 14.00 8.17
N GLU A 225 -8.68 13.12 9.15
CA GLU A 225 -7.65 13.23 10.19
C GLU A 225 -6.82 11.95 10.27
N PHE A 226 -5.51 12.09 10.06
CA PHE A 226 -4.56 10.99 10.21
C PHE A 226 -3.12 11.49 10.34
N ARG A 227 -2.26 10.64 10.90
CA ARG A 227 -0.82 10.85 11.02
C ARG A 227 -0.10 10.02 9.97
N ALA A 228 0.61 10.70 9.06
CA ALA A 228 1.42 10.05 8.04
C ALA A 228 2.91 10.11 8.42
N LYS A 229 3.67 9.07 8.06
CA LYS A 229 5.13 8.99 8.23
C LYS A 229 5.77 8.33 7.02
N VAL A 230 7.06 8.58 6.82
CA VAL A 230 7.92 7.88 5.86
C VAL A 230 8.94 7.07 6.65
N SER A 231 9.06 5.77 6.37
CA SER A 231 10.14 4.94 6.90
C SER A 231 11.45 5.32 6.21
N PRO A 232 12.51 5.73 6.93
CA PRO A 232 13.78 6.11 6.31
C PRO A 232 14.50 4.91 5.65
N TYR A 233 14.21 3.68 6.09
CA TYR A 233 14.85 2.46 5.59
C TYR A 233 14.11 1.83 4.41
N SER A 234 12.77 1.80 4.46
CA SER A 234 11.96 1.13 3.43
C SER A 234 11.30 2.10 2.46
N LEU A 235 11.37 3.40 2.74
CA LEU A 235 10.67 4.49 2.04
C LEU A 235 9.14 4.34 2.01
N VAL A 236 8.59 3.38 2.77
CA VAL A 236 7.15 3.17 2.88
C VAL A 236 6.52 4.38 3.58
N CYS A 237 5.54 4.96 2.91
CA CYS A 237 4.66 5.97 3.45
C CYS A 237 3.45 5.27 4.09
N SER A 238 3.19 5.50 5.37
CA SER A 238 2.05 4.89 6.07
C SER A 238 1.22 5.94 6.78
N ALA A 239 -0.09 5.77 6.84
CA ALA A 239 -0.98 6.59 7.66
C ALA A 239 -1.75 5.77 8.70
N VAL A 240 -1.96 6.36 9.87
CA VAL A 240 -2.75 5.80 10.97
C VAL A 240 -3.73 6.87 11.52
N PRO A 241 -4.84 6.46 12.14
CA PRO A 241 -5.73 7.39 12.83
C PRO A 241 -5.00 8.23 13.91
N PRO A 242 -5.50 9.44 14.25
CA PRO A 242 -4.87 10.30 15.26
C PRO A 242 -4.76 9.66 16.64
N GLN A 243 -5.72 8.81 17.00
CA GLN A 243 -5.81 8.09 18.28
C GLN A 243 -5.02 6.75 18.25
N GLY A 244 -4.36 6.43 17.15
CA GLY A 244 -3.82 5.09 16.92
C GLY A 244 -4.90 4.11 16.45
N GLY A 245 -4.49 2.89 16.11
CA GLY A 245 -5.36 1.85 15.59
C GLY A 245 -4.82 1.21 14.32
N GLU A 246 -5.72 0.60 13.55
CA GLU A 246 -5.40 -0.03 12.27
C GLU A 246 -4.86 0.99 11.27
N ARG A 247 -4.01 0.51 10.38
CA ARG A 247 -3.37 1.34 9.39
C ARG A 247 -4.36 1.67 8.27
N LEU A 248 -4.40 2.94 7.87
CA LEU A 248 -5.30 3.41 6.83
C LEU A 248 -4.79 3.03 5.43
N TYR A 249 -3.47 3.10 5.22
CA TYR A 249 -2.83 2.64 3.99
C TYR A 249 -1.32 2.45 4.18
N GLU A 250 -0.71 1.67 3.30
CA GLU A 250 0.72 1.73 2.97
C GLU A 250 0.88 2.14 1.51
N TYR A 251 1.83 3.04 1.25
CA TYR A 251 2.25 3.41 -0.09
C TYR A 251 3.75 3.24 -0.22
N ARG A 252 4.18 2.56 -1.28
CA ARG A 252 5.58 2.41 -1.65
C ARG A 252 5.78 2.85 -3.09
N THR A 253 6.60 3.88 -3.31
CA THR A 253 7.06 4.23 -4.66
C THR A 253 7.77 3.04 -5.30
N LEU A 254 7.61 2.82 -6.61
CA LEU A 254 8.22 1.70 -7.33
C LEU A 254 9.70 1.51 -6.92
N LYS A 255 10.00 0.38 -6.27
CA LYS A 255 11.27 0.15 -5.58
C LYS A 255 12.38 -0.25 -6.55
N THR A 256 13.61 0.10 -6.21
CA THR A 256 14.82 -0.44 -6.82
C THR A 256 15.81 -0.88 -5.75
N ASN A 257 16.62 -1.90 -6.06
CA ASN A 257 17.76 -2.32 -5.26
C ASN A 257 19.10 -1.95 -5.94
N ALA A 258 19.08 -1.06 -6.94
CA ALA A 258 20.27 -0.68 -7.70
C ALA A 258 21.28 0.19 -6.90
N PHE A 259 20.88 0.70 -5.74
CA PHE A 259 21.67 1.60 -4.92
C PHE A 259 22.02 0.94 -3.58
N GLY A 260 23.19 1.29 -3.02
CA GLY A 260 23.62 0.85 -1.68
C GLY A 260 22.82 1.46 -0.52
N PHE A 261 21.87 2.34 -0.81
CA PHE A 261 20.97 3.00 0.12
C PHE A 261 19.51 2.89 -0.34
N PRO A 262 18.52 3.18 0.52
CA PRO A 262 17.11 3.13 0.13
C PRO A 262 16.78 4.08 -1.04
N ALA A 263 16.33 3.50 -2.15
CA ALA A 263 15.99 4.21 -3.38
C ALA A 263 14.69 3.67 -4.02
N CYS A 264 14.08 4.49 -4.87
CA CYS A 264 12.82 4.20 -5.55
C CYS A 264 12.72 4.95 -6.89
N GLY A 265 11.57 4.90 -7.55
CA GLY A 265 11.31 5.58 -8.83
C GLY A 265 11.60 4.74 -10.07
N SER A 266 11.60 3.41 -9.94
CA SER A 266 11.87 2.46 -11.03
C SER A 266 10.64 2.20 -11.91
N ASP A 267 10.65 1.10 -12.66
CA ASP A 267 9.49 0.55 -13.38
C ASP A 267 8.84 -0.64 -12.65
N LEU A 268 7.76 -1.17 -13.24
CA LEU A 268 6.98 -2.26 -12.65
C LEU A 268 7.75 -3.58 -12.59
N GLU A 269 8.59 -3.88 -13.58
CA GLU A 269 9.40 -5.12 -13.57
C GLU A 269 10.48 -5.07 -12.50
N THR A 270 11.15 -3.93 -12.35
CA THR A 270 12.16 -3.70 -11.32
C THR A 270 11.53 -3.76 -9.92
N ASP A 271 10.39 -3.09 -9.70
CA ASP A 271 9.66 -3.19 -8.43
C ASP A 271 9.22 -4.64 -8.13
N ALA A 272 8.73 -5.37 -9.15
CA ALA A 272 8.31 -6.76 -8.98
C ALA A 272 9.46 -7.66 -8.52
N ARG A 273 10.67 -7.49 -9.05
CA ARG A 273 11.87 -8.24 -8.63
C ARG A 273 12.28 -7.95 -7.17
N CYS A 274 11.91 -6.79 -6.64
CA CYS A 274 12.18 -6.43 -5.24
C CYS A 274 11.13 -6.99 -4.25
N ARG A 275 10.09 -7.67 -4.73
CA ARG A 275 9.03 -8.27 -3.91
C ARG A 275 9.37 -9.70 -3.51
N ASP A 276 8.54 -10.26 -2.64
CA ASP A 276 8.73 -11.59 -2.08
C ASP A 276 8.26 -12.69 -3.03
N PHE A 277 7.03 -12.62 -3.55
CA PHE A 277 6.42 -13.67 -4.36
C PHE A 277 5.75 -13.13 -5.62
N THR A 278 5.70 -13.95 -6.68
CA THR A 278 4.99 -13.66 -7.95
C THR A 278 3.55 -13.20 -7.72
N VAL A 279 2.81 -13.90 -6.87
CA VAL A 279 1.42 -13.58 -6.52
C VAL A 279 1.23 -12.22 -5.81
N ASN A 280 2.28 -11.66 -5.20
CA ASN A 280 2.27 -10.35 -4.55
C ASN A 280 2.81 -9.23 -5.46
N SER A 281 3.21 -9.60 -6.67
CA SER A 281 3.71 -8.73 -7.74
C SER A 281 2.67 -8.54 -8.84
N LEU A 282 1.39 -8.60 -8.47
CA LEU A 282 0.27 -8.20 -9.32
C LEU A 282 -0.11 -6.75 -9.00
N TYR A 283 -0.37 -5.97 -10.05
CA TYR A 283 -0.66 -4.54 -9.96
C TYR A 283 -2.01 -4.28 -10.60
N TYR A 284 -2.97 -3.76 -9.84
CA TYR A 284 -4.28 -3.39 -10.36
C TYR A 284 -4.39 -1.87 -10.45
N ASP A 285 -4.72 -1.34 -11.62
CA ASP A 285 -5.00 0.09 -11.81
C ASP A 285 -6.49 0.39 -11.49
N PRO A 286 -6.78 1.13 -10.40
CA PRO A 286 -8.15 1.46 -10.02
C PRO A 286 -8.86 2.45 -10.95
N LEU A 287 -8.15 3.09 -11.87
CA LEU A 287 -8.72 4.07 -12.80
C LEU A 287 -8.82 3.52 -14.22
N GLY A 288 -7.81 2.76 -14.67
CA GLY A 288 -7.78 2.11 -15.97
C GLY A 288 -8.42 0.73 -16.02
N HIS A 289 -8.73 0.12 -14.87
CA HIS A 289 -9.27 -1.24 -14.76
C HIS A 289 -8.40 -2.29 -15.48
N THR A 290 -7.09 -2.20 -15.30
CA THR A 290 -6.12 -3.15 -15.84
C THR A 290 -5.37 -3.86 -14.74
N VAL A 291 -5.07 -5.13 -14.95
CA VAL A 291 -4.12 -5.92 -14.15
C VAL A 291 -2.83 -6.04 -14.93
N VAL A 292 -1.72 -5.71 -14.29
CA VAL A 292 -0.36 -5.90 -14.83
C VAL A 292 0.33 -7.00 -14.04
N ASP A 293 0.90 -7.97 -14.74
CA ASP A 293 1.74 -9.03 -14.18
C ASP A 293 3.17 -8.94 -14.75
N PRO A 294 4.02 -8.05 -14.21
CA PRO A 294 5.38 -7.86 -14.74
C PRO A 294 6.22 -9.13 -14.70
N THR A 295 5.89 -10.08 -13.81
CA THR A 295 6.61 -11.35 -13.66
C THR A 295 6.26 -12.35 -14.77
N GLY A 296 5.09 -12.21 -15.40
CA GLY A 296 4.51 -13.16 -16.35
C GLY A 296 4.01 -14.47 -15.73
N ALA A 297 4.22 -14.68 -14.42
CA ALA A 297 3.87 -15.93 -13.72
C ALA A 297 2.83 -15.72 -12.61
N GLY A 298 2.67 -14.50 -12.08
CA GLY A 298 1.83 -14.21 -10.92
C GLY A 298 0.37 -14.61 -11.12
N LEU A 299 -0.21 -14.34 -12.30
CA LEU A 299 -1.59 -14.72 -12.61
C LEU A 299 -1.75 -16.24 -12.74
N ALA A 300 -0.79 -16.92 -13.36
CA ALA A 300 -0.81 -18.38 -13.51
C ALA A 300 -0.64 -19.07 -12.14
N ASP A 301 0.31 -18.61 -11.33
CA ASP A 301 0.59 -19.10 -9.98
C ASP A 301 -0.61 -18.93 -9.05
N LEU A 302 -1.31 -17.79 -9.14
CA LEU A 302 -2.50 -17.49 -8.33
C LEU A 302 -3.71 -18.36 -8.72
N ARG A 303 -3.82 -18.74 -10.00
CA ARG A 303 -4.93 -19.57 -10.53
C ARG A 303 -4.69 -21.07 -10.35
N ALA A 304 -3.44 -21.49 -10.22
CA ALA A 304 -3.08 -22.89 -10.07
C ALA A 304 -3.81 -23.57 -8.90
N ARG A 305 -4.03 -24.89 -9.03
CA ARG A 305 -4.64 -25.75 -8.03
C ARG A 305 -3.76 -26.98 -7.84
N PRO A 306 -2.93 -27.04 -6.79
CA PRO A 306 -2.71 -26.03 -5.75
C PRO A 306 -2.10 -24.71 -6.25
N ARG A 307 -2.34 -23.61 -5.52
CA ARG A 307 -1.73 -22.30 -5.81
C ARG A 307 -0.22 -22.42 -5.69
N ARG A 308 0.54 -21.84 -6.62
CA ARG A 308 2.00 -21.88 -6.57
C ARG A 308 2.53 -20.67 -5.83
N LEU A 309 3.42 -20.91 -4.87
CA LEU A 309 4.12 -19.84 -4.18
C LEU A 309 5.55 -19.78 -4.71
N THR A 310 5.77 -18.89 -5.68
CA THR A 310 7.08 -18.71 -6.33
C THR A 310 7.78 -17.48 -5.76
N SER A 311 8.91 -17.69 -5.09
CA SER A 311 9.72 -16.59 -4.56
C SER A 311 10.48 -15.84 -5.66
N LEU A 312 10.39 -14.51 -5.64
CA LEU A 312 11.19 -13.57 -6.44
C LEU A 312 12.42 -13.07 -5.69
N HIS A 313 12.43 -13.27 -4.37
CA HIS A 313 13.38 -12.68 -3.45
C HIS A 313 14.81 -13.09 -3.76
N SER A 314 15.69 -12.11 -4.00
CA SER A 314 17.07 -12.33 -4.47
C SER A 314 18.13 -11.81 -3.50
N THR A 315 17.80 -11.51 -2.25
CA THR A 315 18.76 -10.99 -1.27
C THR A 315 19.40 -12.12 -0.46
N ASP A 316 20.68 -11.90 -0.14
CA ASP A 316 21.47 -12.74 0.77
C ASP A 316 21.39 -12.25 2.22
N ASP A 317 20.63 -11.19 2.49
CA ASP A 317 20.38 -10.72 3.86
C ASP A 317 19.60 -11.77 4.66
N ARG A 318 20.21 -12.19 5.77
CA ARG A 318 19.71 -13.31 6.60
C ARG A 318 18.37 -12.99 7.24
N LEU A 319 18.15 -11.75 7.67
CA LEU A 319 16.88 -11.35 8.29
C LEU A 319 15.75 -11.36 7.26
N ASP A 320 16.00 -10.84 6.06
CA ASP A 320 15.04 -10.83 4.96
C ASP A 320 14.73 -12.25 4.46
N GLN A 321 15.72 -13.15 4.39
CA GLN A 321 15.50 -14.57 4.10
C GLN A 321 14.63 -15.26 5.17
N ALA A 322 14.89 -15.01 6.45
CA ALA A 322 14.06 -15.53 7.54
C ALA A 322 12.61 -14.99 7.46
N ARG A 323 12.45 -13.70 7.12
CA ARG A 323 11.13 -13.07 6.89
C ARG A 323 10.40 -13.69 5.69
N LEU A 324 11.11 -13.99 4.60
CA LEU A 324 10.56 -14.69 3.44
C LEU A 324 10.00 -16.05 3.86
N ILE A 325 10.75 -16.82 4.65
CA ILE A 325 10.31 -18.13 5.15
C ILE A 325 9.02 -17.99 5.99
N LEU A 326 8.98 -17.06 6.93
CA LEU A 326 7.77 -16.81 7.74
C LEU A 326 6.57 -16.45 6.87
N ARG A 327 6.77 -15.63 5.83
CA ARG A 327 5.71 -15.30 4.87
C ARG A 327 5.29 -16.51 4.05
N ALA A 328 6.22 -17.37 3.63
CA ALA A 328 5.89 -18.59 2.90
C ALA A 328 5.05 -19.55 3.74
N VAL A 329 5.41 -19.73 5.01
CA VAL A 329 4.63 -20.52 5.96
C VAL A 329 3.23 -19.92 6.14
N LYS A 330 3.12 -18.60 6.31
CA LYS A 330 1.83 -17.89 6.39
C LYS A 330 0.94 -18.17 5.18
N PHE A 331 1.47 -18.07 3.96
CA PHE A 331 0.70 -18.34 2.74
C PHE A 331 0.22 -19.78 2.65
N ALA A 332 1.14 -20.73 2.87
CA ALA A 332 0.81 -22.14 2.78
C ALA A 332 -0.25 -22.56 3.80
N VAL A 333 -0.15 -22.08 5.04
CA VAL A 333 -1.16 -22.36 6.07
C VAL A 333 -2.51 -21.71 5.70
N ARG A 334 -2.51 -20.46 5.24
CA ARG A 334 -3.73 -19.74 4.82
C ARG A 334 -4.45 -20.45 3.67
N TRP A 335 -3.71 -20.93 2.67
CA TRP A 335 -4.31 -21.53 1.47
C TRP A 335 -4.59 -23.02 1.58
N ALA A 336 -4.02 -23.72 2.56
CA ALA A 336 -4.15 -25.17 2.63
C ALA A 336 -5.58 -25.65 2.96
N GLY A 337 -6.48 -24.80 3.45
CA GLY A 337 -7.92 -25.11 3.59
C GLY A 337 -8.78 -24.79 2.36
N THR A 338 -8.23 -24.15 1.33
CA THR A 338 -9.01 -23.65 0.17
C THR A 338 -8.47 -24.16 -1.15
N THR A 339 -7.23 -23.81 -1.49
CA THR A 339 -6.62 -24.17 -2.78
C THR A 339 -5.51 -25.19 -2.63
N GLY A 340 -4.94 -25.36 -1.43
CA GLY A 340 -3.59 -25.91 -1.28
C GLY A 340 -2.52 -24.89 -1.69
N CYS A 341 -1.27 -25.20 -1.37
CA CYS A 341 -0.10 -24.38 -1.69
C CYS A 341 1.04 -25.29 -2.16
N GLU A 342 1.56 -25.03 -3.35
CA GLU A 342 2.73 -25.68 -3.94
C GLU A 342 3.96 -24.80 -3.67
N LEU A 343 4.97 -25.41 -3.06
CA LEU A 343 6.13 -24.71 -2.50
C LEU A 343 7.44 -25.02 -3.22
N GLY A 344 7.44 -25.89 -4.22
CA GLY A 344 8.63 -26.46 -4.85
C GLY A 344 9.57 -25.41 -5.42
N ALA A 345 9.05 -24.40 -6.12
CA ALA A 345 9.87 -23.30 -6.63
C ALA A 345 10.56 -22.50 -5.51
N THR A 346 9.85 -22.23 -4.41
CA THR A 346 10.42 -21.54 -3.25
C THR A 346 11.39 -22.43 -2.47
N ALA A 347 11.07 -23.71 -2.28
CA ALA A 347 11.93 -24.70 -1.63
C ALA A 347 13.24 -24.89 -2.40
N ALA A 348 13.18 -24.98 -3.73
CA ALA A 348 14.36 -25.07 -4.59
C ALA A 348 15.28 -23.85 -4.42
N ARG A 349 14.71 -22.65 -4.29
CA ARG A 349 15.49 -21.44 -4.02
C ARG A 349 16.12 -21.45 -2.62
N LEU A 350 15.41 -21.96 -1.62
CA LEU A 350 15.91 -22.06 -0.24
C LEU A 350 16.88 -23.22 -0.02
N ALA A 351 17.03 -24.14 -0.98
CA ALA A 351 17.90 -25.32 -0.86
C ALA A 351 19.38 -24.96 -0.61
N HIS A 352 19.81 -23.76 -1.02
CA HIS A 352 21.17 -23.26 -0.81
C HIS A 352 21.38 -22.63 0.57
N VAL A 353 20.32 -22.39 1.34
CA VAL A 353 20.41 -21.76 2.66
C VAL A 353 20.90 -22.81 3.67
N PRO A 354 22.05 -22.61 4.34
CA PRO A 354 22.57 -23.58 5.29
C PRO A 354 21.70 -23.64 6.55
N THR A 355 21.71 -24.78 7.25
CA THR A 355 20.96 -24.94 8.51
C THR A 355 21.43 -24.00 9.62
N THR A 356 22.68 -23.54 9.52
CA THR A 356 23.32 -22.56 10.41
C THR A 356 23.09 -21.11 9.98
N ALA A 357 22.26 -20.85 8.96
CA ALA A 357 22.04 -19.49 8.44
C ALA A 357 21.58 -18.50 9.52
N TRP A 358 20.90 -18.98 10.55
CA TRP A 358 20.35 -18.15 11.63
C TRP A 358 21.32 -17.95 12.79
N ASP A 359 22.48 -18.61 12.76
CA ASP A 359 23.47 -18.54 13.82
C ASP A 359 24.08 -17.14 13.89
N GLY A 360 24.16 -16.59 15.10
CA GLY A 360 24.69 -15.25 15.32
C GLY A 360 23.81 -14.12 14.78
N LEU A 361 22.52 -14.37 14.47
CA LEU A 361 21.56 -13.29 14.30
C LEU A 361 21.47 -12.47 15.61
N PRO A 362 21.51 -11.12 15.54
CA PRO A 362 21.40 -10.28 16.73
C PRO A 362 20.11 -10.54 17.51
N PRO A 363 20.11 -10.40 18.85
CA PRO A 363 18.89 -10.56 19.66
C PRO A 363 17.72 -9.69 19.17
N ALA A 364 18.00 -8.45 18.75
CA ALA A 364 16.98 -7.55 18.20
C ALA A 364 16.31 -8.09 16.92
N ASP A 365 17.03 -8.85 16.10
CA ASP A 365 16.48 -9.45 14.89
C ASP A 365 15.65 -10.69 15.21
N TRP A 366 16.06 -11.49 16.20
CA TRP A 366 15.22 -12.55 16.76
C TRP A 366 13.92 -12.01 17.36
N GLU A 367 13.96 -10.91 18.11
CA GLU A 367 12.77 -10.25 18.63
C GLU A 367 11.82 -9.81 17.51
N ARG A 368 12.37 -9.25 16.42
CA ARG A 368 11.60 -8.87 15.23
C ARG A 368 10.96 -10.09 14.57
N LEU A 369 11.72 -11.17 14.37
CA LEU A 369 11.22 -12.42 13.78
C LEU A 369 10.13 -13.06 14.64
N ALA A 370 10.30 -13.09 15.96
CA ALA A 370 9.28 -13.56 16.89
C ALA A 370 8.02 -12.69 16.84
N GLY A 371 8.17 -11.36 16.72
CA GLY A 371 7.06 -10.44 16.50
C GLY A 371 6.32 -10.68 15.18
N ASP A 372 7.06 -10.90 14.08
CA ASP A 372 6.51 -11.24 12.77
C ASP A 372 5.78 -12.59 12.79
N HIS A 373 6.37 -13.60 13.43
CA HIS A 373 5.76 -14.91 13.67
C HIS A 373 4.46 -14.78 14.46
N ARG A 374 4.45 -14.10 15.62
CA ARG A 374 3.23 -13.94 16.42
C ARG A 374 2.11 -13.26 15.64
N ARG A 375 2.42 -12.18 14.90
CA ARG A 375 1.41 -11.48 14.08
C ARG A 375 0.85 -12.34 12.96
N ALA A 376 1.69 -13.16 12.34
CA ALA A 376 1.32 -13.92 11.14
C ALA A 376 0.76 -15.31 11.44
N LEU A 377 1.20 -15.94 12.54
CA LEU A 377 1.12 -17.38 12.74
C LEU A 377 0.64 -17.81 14.14
N ALA A 378 0.47 -16.92 15.11
CA ALA A 378 0.10 -17.32 16.48
C ALA A 378 -1.23 -18.10 16.57
N GLY A 379 -2.21 -17.80 15.70
CA GLY A 379 -3.51 -18.48 15.65
C GLY A 379 -3.53 -19.80 14.87
N HIS A 380 -2.39 -20.24 14.34
CA HIS A 380 -2.30 -21.45 13.53
C HIS A 380 -1.65 -22.61 14.27
N ASP A 381 -2.06 -23.84 13.97
CA ASP A 381 -1.51 -25.06 14.59
C ASP A 381 0.03 -25.15 14.43
N PRO A 382 0.81 -25.27 15.51
CA PRO A 382 2.27 -25.34 15.45
C PRO A 382 2.79 -26.54 14.63
N GLY A 383 2.13 -27.70 14.71
CA GLY A 383 2.51 -28.88 13.94
C GLY A 383 2.40 -28.64 12.44
N ARG A 384 1.33 -27.98 12.00
CA ARG A 384 1.13 -27.56 10.61
C ARG A 384 2.18 -26.53 10.16
N GLN A 385 2.54 -25.57 11.02
CA GLN A 385 3.60 -24.61 10.72
C GLN A 385 4.94 -25.32 10.47
N LEU A 386 5.30 -26.27 11.35
CA LEU A 386 6.52 -27.08 11.21
C LEU A 386 6.49 -27.97 9.98
N GLY A 387 5.36 -28.62 9.67
CA GLY A 387 5.22 -29.45 8.47
C GLY A 387 5.43 -28.66 7.18
N VAL A 388 4.89 -27.44 7.11
CA VAL A 388 5.14 -26.53 5.99
C VAL A 388 6.59 -26.06 5.94
N ALA A 389 7.18 -25.71 7.08
CA ALA A 389 8.58 -25.30 7.15
C ALA A 389 9.54 -26.43 6.72
N ALA A 390 9.24 -27.68 7.08
CA ALA A 390 9.98 -28.85 6.62
C ALA A 390 9.91 -29.03 5.10
N ALA A 391 8.74 -28.77 4.49
CA ALA A 391 8.59 -28.80 3.03
C ALA A 391 9.37 -27.69 2.30
N LEU A 392 9.69 -26.59 2.99
CA LEU A 392 10.56 -25.52 2.46
C LEU A 392 12.05 -25.83 2.60
N GLY A 393 12.43 -26.80 3.44
CA GLY A 393 13.80 -27.24 3.63
C GLY A 393 14.29 -27.15 5.08
N PRO A 394 15.49 -27.70 5.37
CA PRO A 394 15.97 -27.87 6.74
C PRO A 394 16.27 -26.53 7.44
N ALA A 395 16.75 -25.51 6.72
CA ALA A 395 16.95 -24.18 7.29
C ALA A 395 15.62 -23.55 7.74
N ALA A 396 14.56 -23.69 6.95
CA ALA A 396 13.22 -23.20 7.32
C ALA A 396 12.65 -23.96 8.53
N ALA A 397 12.81 -25.28 8.56
CA ALA A 397 12.41 -26.10 9.71
C ALA A 397 13.12 -25.65 11.01
N GLY A 398 14.44 -25.44 10.96
CA GLY A 398 15.22 -24.95 12.09
C GLY A 398 14.76 -23.59 12.59
N LEU A 399 14.54 -22.63 11.68
CA LEU A 399 14.03 -21.30 12.02
C LEU A 399 12.69 -21.38 12.79
N LEU A 400 11.73 -22.15 12.26
CA LEU A 400 10.41 -22.26 12.86
C LEU A 400 10.44 -23.02 14.18
N ALA A 401 11.28 -24.04 14.32
CA ALA A 401 11.47 -24.75 15.59
C ALA A 401 11.94 -23.79 16.68
N THR A 402 12.99 -23.00 16.42
CA THR A 402 13.50 -22.00 17.37
C THR A 402 12.43 -20.97 17.74
N LEU A 403 11.68 -20.45 16.77
CA LEU A 403 10.62 -19.46 17.06
C LEU A 403 9.46 -20.03 17.87
N LEU A 404 9.19 -21.33 17.76
CA LEU A 404 8.13 -22.00 18.52
C LEU A 404 8.58 -22.42 19.92
N GLU A 405 9.86 -22.73 20.12
CA GLU A 405 10.45 -23.01 21.44
C GLU A 405 10.53 -21.75 22.32
N VAL A 406 10.79 -20.58 21.73
CA VAL A 406 10.91 -19.29 22.41
C VAL A 406 9.54 -18.71 22.83
N ARG A 407 8.54 -19.54 23.17
CA ARG A 407 7.28 -19.03 23.73
C ARG A 407 7.48 -18.62 25.20
N PRO A 408 7.35 -17.33 25.56
CA PRO A 408 7.26 -16.91 26.95
C PRO A 408 5.93 -17.31 27.60
#